data_AF-A0A150JJY0-F1
#
_entry.id   AF-A0A150JJY0-F1
#
_cell.length_a   1.000
_cell.length_b   1.000
_cell.length_c   1.000
_cell.angle_alpha   90.00
_cell.angle_beta   90.00
_cell.angle_gamma   90.00
#
_symmetry.space_group_name_H-M   'P 1'
#
loop_
_entity.id
_entity.type
_entity.pdbx_description
1 polymer ?
#
loop_
_entity_poly.entity_id
_entity_poly.type
_entity_poly.pdbx_seq_one_letter_code
_entity_poly.pdbx_strand_id
1 'polypeptide(L)'
;MTPEEHDKMMAVIQGLTHFSAIALCHCMKDLNFDIKKSFECTSPVYRLTLDMAGRILNQEPELYADISLLNPITPEILLQYIKSAETLFNKIQTKDREGFIKFFEEASQYLGDFTEKAEKESNLLIKKMVSE
;
A
#
# COMPACT_ATOMS: atom_id res chain seq x y z
N MET A 1 2.97 -26.35 -2.45
CA MET A 1 2.98 -25.14 -3.29
C MET A 1 3.94 -25.42 -4.43
N THR A 2 3.48 -25.37 -5.66
CA THR A 2 4.36 -25.47 -6.84
C THR A 2 5.13 -24.15 -7.01
N PRO A 3 6.22 -24.12 -7.80
CA PRO A 3 6.92 -22.88 -8.14
C PRO A 3 5.98 -21.81 -8.70
N GLU A 4 5.04 -22.19 -9.56
CA GLU A 4 4.08 -21.28 -10.18
C GLU A 4 3.09 -20.70 -9.17
N GLU A 5 2.60 -21.53 -8.23
CA GLU A 5 1.75 -21.06 -7.13
C GLU A 5 2.50 -20.11 -6.19
N HIS A 6 3.78 -20.42 -5.92
CA HIS A 6 4.64 -19.57 -5.12
C HIS A 6 4.88 -18.22 -5.78
N ASP A 7 5.24 -18.20 -7.06
CA ASP A 7 5.51 -16.98 -7.81
C ASP A 7 4.27 -16.11 -7.93
N LYS A 8 3.09 -16.71 -8.17
CA LYS A 8 1.83 -15.99 -8.16
C LYS A 8 1.58 -15.32 -6.81
N MET A 9 1.84 -16.03 -5.72
CA MET A 9 1.63 -15.50 -4.38
C MET A 9 2.63 -14.40 -4.03
N MET A 10 3.90 -14.52 -4.44
CA MET A 10 4.91 -13.48 -4.21
C MET A 10 4.67 -12.24 -5.09
N ALA A 11 4.15 -12.39 -6.32
CA ALA A 11 3.74 -11.25 -7.13
C ALA A 11 2.64 -10.42 -6.43
N VAL A 12 1.72 -11.08 -5.73
CA VAL A 12 0.69 -10.40 -4.93
C VAL A 12 1.28 -9.83 -3.64
N ILE A 13 1.97 -10.64 -2.83
CA ILE A 13 2.43 -10.23 -1.49
C ILE A 13 3.57 -9.22 -1.58
N GLN A 14 4.64 -9.55 -2.30
CA GLN A 14 5.83 -8.71 -2.38
C GLN A 14 5.69 -7.69 -3.51
N GLY A 15 5.27 -8.14 -4.69
CA GLY A 15 5.15 -7.27 -5.87
C GLY A 15 4.25 -6.06 -5.60
N LEU A 16 3.02 -6.27 -5.13
CA LEU A 16 2.10 -5.16 -4.80
C LEU A 16 2.63 -4.28 -3.67
N THR A 17 3.14 -4.88 -2.59
CA THR A 17 3.59 -4.12 -1.41
C THR A 17 4.76 -3.21 -1.76
N HIS A 18 5.77 -3.75 -2.44
CA HIS A 18 6.96 -3.00 -2.84
C HIS A 18 6.60 -1.91 -3.85
N PHE A 19 5.82 -2.26 -4.88
CA PHE A 19 5.36 -1.31 -5.89
C PHE A 19 4.60 -0.14 -5.26
N SER A 20 3.66 -0.42 -4.36
CA SER A 20 2.86 0.60 -3.69
C SER A 20 3.71 1.54 -2.86
N ALA A 21 4.67 1.02 -2.08
CA ALA A 21 5.56 1.83 -1.26
C ALA A 21 6.47 2.73 -2.11
N ILE A 22 7.11 2.18 -3.15
CA ILE A 22 8.01 2.91 -4.04
C ILE A 22 7.22 4.00 -4.79
N ALA A 23 6.06 3.65 -5.37
CA ALA A 23 5.22 4.59 -6.12
C ALA A 23 4.68 5.71 -5.23
N LEU A 24 4.28 5.41 -3.99
CA LEU A 24 3.82 6.40 -3.02
C LEU A 24 4.91 7.45 -2.74
N CYS A 25 6.13 7.02 -2.43
CA CYS A 25 7.23 7.94 -2.12
C CYS A 25 7.69 8.73 -3.35
N HIS A 26 7.69 8.13 -4.54
CA HIS A 26 7.95 8.85 -5.78
C HIS A 26 6.87 9.92 -6.06
N CYS A 27 5.59 9.61 -5.87
CA CYS A 27 4.51 10.58 -6.00
C CYS A 27 4.68 11.77 -5.04
N MET A 28 5.01 11.51 -3.76
CA MET A 28 5.29 12.58 -2.79
C MET A 28 6.47 13.46 -3.21
N LYS A 29 7.55 12.85 -3.72
CA LYS A 29 8.70 13.57 -4.26
C LYS A 29 8.30 14.46 -5.43
N ASP A 30 7.53 13.94 -6.38
CA ASP A 30 7.14 14.67 -7.58
C ASP A 30 6.16 15.82 -7.28
N LEU A 31 5.36 15.68 -6.21
CA LEU A 31 4.53 16.75 -5.64
C LEU A 31 5.33 17.79 -4.84
N ASN A 32 6.65 17.62 -4.69
CA ASN A 32 7.51 18.41 -3.81
C ASN A 32 6.97 18.47 -2.36
N PHE A 33 6.40 17.37 -1.88
CA PHE A 33 5.79 17.31 -0.55
C PHE A 33 6.86 17.27 0.55
N ASP A 34 6.76 18.18 1.53
CA ASP A 34 7.68 18.23 2.66
C ASP A 34 7.26 17.21 3.73
N ILE A 35 7.86 16.03 3.69
CA ILE A 35 7.60 14.94 4.64
C ILE A 35 7.83 15.39 6.08
N LYS A 36 8.85 16.23 6.35
CA LYS A 36 9.14 16.65 7.73
C LYS A 36 8.03 17.54 8.27
N LYS A 37 7.53 18.46 7.47
CA LYS A 37 6.38 19.30 7.85
C LYS A 37 5.10 18.50 8.00
N SER A 38 4.95 17.40 7.26
CA SER A 38 3.75 16.55 7.40
C SER A 38 3.56 16.08 8.84
N PHE A 39 4.65 15.77 9.57
CA PHE A 39 4.57 15.27 10.95
C PHE A 39 3.92 16.25 11.94
N GLU A 40 3.87 17.54 11.63
CA GLU A 40 3.20 18.56 12.44
C GLU A 40 1.67 18.49 12.34
N CYS A 41 1.14 17.83 11.30
CA CYS A 41 -0.29 17.78 10.99
C CYS A 41 -0.85 16.35 10.85
N THR A 42 -0.05 15.31 11.07
CA THR A 42 -0.45 13.94 10.71
C THR A 42 -1.05 13.13 11.84
N SER A 43 -1.99 12.26 11.46
CA SER A 43 -2.40 11.12 12.26
C SER A 43 -1.23 10.12 12.43
N PRO A 44 -1.06 9.49 13.60
CA PRO A 44 -0.10 8.39 13.80
C PRO A 44 -0.21 7.26 12.77
N VAL A 45 -1.40 7.02 12.20
CA VAL A 45 -1.60 6.03 11.13
C VAL A 45 -0.76 6.37 9.89
N TYR A 46 -0.76 7.65 9.49
CA TYR A 46 0.03 8.10 8.34
C TYR A 46 1.53 7.92 8.58
N ARG A 47 2.01 8.24 9.79
CA ARG A 47 3.41 8.03 10.17
C ARG A 47 3.78 6.55 10.06
N LEU A 48 2.95 5.64 10.57
CA LEU A 48 3.17 4.20 10.44
C LEU A 48 3.25 3.75 8.96
N THR A 49 2.41 4.30 8.09
CA THR A 49 2.48 4.04 6.64
C THR A 49 3.82 4.49 6.05
N LEU A 50 4.28 5.70 6.38
CA LEU A 50 5.58 6.20 5.92
C LEU A 50 6.76 5.40 6.47
N ASP A 51 6.73 5.00 7.73
CA ASP A 51 7.80 4.20 8.35
C ASP A 51 7.95 2.86 7.61
N MET A 52 6.84 2.23 7.23
CA MET A 52 6.86 0.99 6.44
C MET A 52 7.42 1.19 5.03
N ALA A 53 7.03 2.27 4.35
CA ALA A 53 7.56 2.60 3.03
C ALA A 53 9.07 2.95 3.10
N GLY A 54 9.47 3.74 4.08
CA GLY A 54 10.86 4.09 4.34
C GLY A 54 11.73 2.87 4.67
N ARG A 55 11.20 1.92 5.44
CA ARG A 55 11.88 0.65 5.73
C ARG A 55 12.20 -0.14 4.46
N ILE A 56 11.26 -0.21 3.52
CA ILE A 56 11.45 -0.87 2.21
C ILE A 56 12.51 -0.14 1.39
N LEU A 57 12.46 1.19 1.33
CA LEU A 57 13.40 2.01 0.57
C LEU A 57 14.82 2.07 1.18
N ASN A 58 14.98 1.66 2.44
CA ASN A 58 16.27 1.55 3.12
C ASN A 58 16.92 0.16 2.96
N GLN A 59 16.52 -0.61 1.95
CA GLN A 59 17.13 -1.90 1.61
C GLN A 59 17.90 -1.80 0.29
N GLU A 60 18.63 -2.86 -0.07
CA GLU A 60 19.38 -2.92 -1.34
C GLU A 60 18.43 -2.90 -2.55
N PRO A 61 18.53 -1.90 -3.45
CA PRO A 61 17.59 -1.73 -4.55
C PRO A 61 17.64 -2.88 -5.57
N GLU A 62 18.80 -3.52 -5.76
CA GLU A 62 19.00 -4.65 -6.66
C GLU A 62 18.09 -5.83 -6.29
N LEU A 63 17.92 -6.11 -4.99
CA LEU A 63 17.04 -7.17 -4.52
C LEU A 63 15.58 -6.91 -4.94
N TYR A 64 15.12 -5.67 -4.83
CA TYR A 64 13.75 -5.31 -5.17
C TYR A 64 13.53 -5.28 -6.68
N ALA A 65 14.54 -4.87 -7.44
CA ALA A 65 14.55 -5.00 -8.89
C ALA A 65 14.42 -6.48 -9.30
N ASP A 66 15.24 -7.36 -8.73
CA ASP A 66 15.20 -8.80 -9.03
C ASP A 66 13.84 -9.42 -8.69
N ILE A 67 13.30 -9.16 -7.49
CA ILE A 67 11.97 -9.66 -7.09
C ILE A 67 10.88 -9.21 -8.07
N SER A 68 10.90 -7.94 -8.49
CA SER A 68 9.88 -7.40 -9.37
C SER A 68 10.04 -7.82 -10.83
N LEU A 69 11.27 -7.90 -11.33
CA LEU A 69 11.56 -8.11 -12.76
C LEU A 69 11.68 -9.59 -13.13
N LEU A 70 12.15 -10.45 -12.22
CA LEU A 70 12.36 -11.87 -12.52
C LEU A 70 11.10 -12.71 -12.39
N ASN A 71 10.09 -12.23 -11.66
CA ASN A 71 8.80 -12.91 -11.55
C ASN A 71 7.90 -12.54 -12.74
N PRO A 72 7.59 -13.50 -13.66
CA PRO A 72 6.87 -13.20 -14.89
C PRO A 72 5.40 -12.81 -14.66
N ILE A 73 4.84 -13.08 -13.48
CA ILE A 73 3.44 -12.78 -13.12
C ILE A 73 3.30 -11.35 -12.61
N THR A 74 4.38 -10.73 -12.13
CA THR A 74 4.36 -9.38 -11.54
C THR A 74 3.66 -8.34 -12.43
N PRO A 75 3.95 -8.21 -13.74
CA PRO A 75 3.31 -7.19 -14.57
C PRO A 75 1.78 -7.30 -14.63
N GLU A 76 1.23 -8.52 -14.67
CA GLU A 76 -0.23 -8.75 -14.67
C GLU A 76 -0.86 -8.26 -13.37
N ILE A 77 -0.25 -8.61 -12.24
CA ILE A 77 -0.74 -8.24 -10.90
C ILE A 77 -0.66 -6.72 -10.68
N LEU A 78 0.45 -6.09 -11.10
CA LEU A 78 0.60 -4.63 -11.00
C LEU A 78 -0.40 -3.89 -11.90
N LEU A 79 -0.69 -4.41 -13.09
CA LEU A 79 -1.72 -3.85 -13.97
C LEU A 79 -3.10 -3.90 -13.30
N GLN A 80 -3.43 -4.98 -12.60
CA GLN A 80 -4.68 -5.08 -11.86
C GLN A 80 -4.76 -4.07 -10.71
N TYR A 81 -3.66 -3.84 -10.01
CA TYR A 81 -3.58 -2.79 -8.97
C TYR A 81 -3.82 -1.40 -9.55
N ILE A 82 -3.19 -1.07 -10.68
CA ILE A 82 -3.38 0.22 -11.36
C ILE A 82 -4.85 0.42 -11.75
N LYS A 83 -5.50 -0.59 -12.34
CA LYS A 83 -6.93 -0.52 -12.70
C LYS A 83 -7.84 -0.29 -11.49
N SER A 84 -7.53 -0.92 -10.35
CA SER A 84 -8.26 -0.68 -9.10
C SER A 84 -8.08 0.77 -8.61
N ALA A 85 -6.85 1.31 -8.68
CA ALA A 85 -6.56 2.69 -8.33
C ALA A 85 -7.26 3.69 -9.29
N GLU A 86 -7.26 3.44 -10.58
CA GLU A 86 -7.98 4.24 -11.59
C GLU A 86 -9.49 4.24 -11.35
N THR A 87 -10.06 3.08 -10.99
CA THR A 87 -11.48 2.95 -10.67
C THR A 87 -11.84 3.80 -9.46
N LEU A 88 -11.02 3.77 -8.41
CA LEU A 88 -11.19 4.62 -7.23
C LEU A 88 -11.02 6.11 -7.57
N PHE A 89 -10.00 6.45 -8.35
CA PHE A 89 -9.74 7.81 -8.81
C PHE A 89 -10.95 8.38 -9.58
N ASN A 90 -11.53 7.61 -10.51
CA ASN A 90 -12.68 8.06 -11.29
C ASN A 90 -13.88 8.39 -10.39
N LYS A 91 -14.17 7.57 -9.37
CA LYS A 91 -15.24 7.84 -8.39
C LYS A 91 -15.01 9.17 -7.65
N ILE A 92 -13.76 9.45 -7.28
CA ILE A 92 -13.38 10.71 -6.63
C ILE A 92 -13.52 11.88 -7.61
N GLN A 93 -13.01 11.75 -8.82
CA GLN A 93 -13.03 12.79 -9.85
C GLN A 93 -14.45 13.20 -10.22
N THR A 94 -15.37 12.24 -10.34
CA THR A 94 -16.78 12.49 -10.66
C THR A 94 -17.62 12.85 -9.44
N LYS A 95 -17.03 12.93 -8.25
CA LYS A 95 -17.72 13.15 -6.95
C LYS A 95 -18.83 12.12 -6.70
N ASP A 96 -18.65 10.89 -7.18
CA ASP A 96 -19.58 9.78 -7.01
C ASP A 96 -19.45 9.19 -5.58
N ARG A 97 -20.17 9.82 -4.64
CA ARG A 97 -20.15 9.43 -3.23
C ARG A 97 -20.63 7.99 -3.01
N GLU A 98 -21.71 7.60 -3.67
CA GLU A 98 -22.29 6.26 -3.50
C GLU A 98 -21.38 5.19 -4.09
N GLY A 99 -20.83 5.43 -5.29
CA GLY A 99 -19.87 4.53 -5.90
C GLY A 99 -18.57 4.42 -5.12
N PHE A 100 -18.11 5.49 -4.46
CA PHE A 100 -16.97 5.43 -3.52
C PHE A 100 -17.31 4.54 -2.32
N ILE A 101 -18.44 4.77 -1.65
CA ILE A 101 -18.85 3.99 -0.47
C ILE A 101 -18.94 2.51 -0.82
N LYS A 102 -19.60 2.17 -1.93
CA LYS A 102 -19.72 0.78 -2.39
C LYS A 102 -18.35 0.14 -2.63
N PHE A 103 -17.43 0.84 -3.30
CA PHE A 103 -16.08 0.34 -3.57
C PHE A 103 -15.28 0.11 -2.27
N PHE A 104 -15.45 0.99 -1.29
CA PHE A 104 -14.86 0.83 0.03
C PHE A 104 -15.43 -0.38 0.78
N GLU A 105 -16.76 -0.53 0.79
CA GLU A 105 -17.45 -1.64 1.45
C GLU A 105 -17.08 -2.99 0.84
N GLU A 106 -16.95 -3.08 -0.49
CA GLU A 106 -16.47 -4.29 -1.18
C GLU A 106 -15.07 -4.71 -0.70
N ALA A 107 -14.14 -3.75 -0.55
CA ALA A 107 -12.81 -4.03 -0.03
C ALA A 107 -12.82 -4.42 1.46
N SER A 108 -13.66 -3.75 2.27
CA SER A 108 -13.84 -4.07 3.68
C SER A 108 -14.44 -5.47 3.87
N GLN A 109 -15.43 -5.83 3.05
CA GLN A 109 -16.07 -7.14 3.08
C GLN A 109 -15.10 -8.26 2.66
N TYR A 110 -14.24 -8.00 1.68
CA TYR A 110 -13.19 -8.93 1.29
C TYR A 110 -12.22 -9.24 2.44
N LEU A 111 -11.85 -8.23 3.22
CA LEU A 111 -11.00 -8.42 4.41
C LEU A 111 -11.76 -9.08 5.58
N GLY A 112 -13.08 -8.87 5.67
CA GLY A 112 -13.93 -9.46 6.71
C GLY A 112 -13.43 -9.14 8.12
N ASP A 113 -13.45 -10.15 8.99
CA ASP A 113 -13.03 -10.05 10.41
C ASP A 113 -11.57 -9.60 10.60
N PHE A 114 -10.75 -9.67 9.55
CA PHE A 114 -9.38 -9.15 9.61
C PHE A 114 -9.35 -7.63 9.82
N THR A 115 -10.38 -6.89 9.38
CA THR A 115 -10.43 -5.43 9.55
C THR A 115 -10.38 -5.01 11.02
N GLU A 116 -11.20 -5.62 11.88
CA GLU A 116 -11.21 -5.37 13.33
C GLU A 116 -9.89 -5.77 14.00
N LYS A 117 -9.33 -6.91 13.59
CA LYS A 117 -8.03 -7.37 14.09
C LYS A 117 -6.92 -6.39 13.73
N ALA A 118 -6.87 -5.97 12.46
CA ALA A 118 -5.88 -5.03 11.96
C ALA A 118 -5.99 -3.66 12.66
N GLU A 119 -7.20 -3.16 12.90
CA GLU A 119 -7.41 -1.94 13.68
C GLU A 119 -6.85 -2.08 15.10
N LYS A 120 -7.20 -3.17 15.80
CA LYS A 120 -6.74 -3.39 17.17
C LYS A 120 -5.21 -3.50 17.26
N GLU A 121 -4.59 -4.25 16.36
CA GLU A 121 -3.13 -4.45 16.33
C GLU A 121 -2.40 -3.16 15.96
N SER A 122 -2.88 -2.44 14.93
CA SER A 122 -2.28 -1.18 14.52
C SER A 122 -2.41 -0.09 15.60
N ASN A 123 -3.51 -0.05 16.33
CA ASN A 123 -3.67 0.83 17.50
C ASN A 123 -2.66 0.56 18.61
N LEU A 124 -2.30 -0.71 18.86
CA LEU A 124 -1.25 -1.06 19.84
C LEU A 124 0.13 -0.57 19.38
N LEU A 125 0.44 -0.70 18.10
CA LEU A 125 1.70 -0.20 17.51
C LEU A 125 1.76 1.33 17.58
N ILE A 126 0.69 2.01 17.20
CA ILE A 126 0.55 3.46 17.27
C ILE A 126 0.73 3.96 18.70
N LYS A 127 0.08 3.31 19.68
CA LYS A 127 0.18 3.69 21.08
C LYS A 127 1.64 3.65 21.55
N LYS A 128 2.39 2.61 21.20
CA LYS A 128 3.82 2.50 21.53
C LYS A 128 4.64 3.60 20.86
N MET A 129 4.42 3.84 19.57
CA MET A 129 5.14 4.86 18.78
C MET A 129 4.93 6.29 19.30
N VAL A 130 3.77 6.60 19.88
CA VAL A 130 3.45 7.95 20.40
C VAL A 130 3.79 8.09 21.89
N SER A 131 3.98 6.99 22.61
CA SER A 131 4.35 7.00 24.04
C SER A 131 5.85 7.09 24.31
N GLU A 132 6.68 7.01 23.26
CA GLU A 132 8.13 7.19 23.27
C GLU A 132 8.49 8.61 22.80
#